data_AF-A0A923ZJU9-F1
#
_entry.id   AF-A0A923ZJU9-F1
#
_cell.length_a   1.000
_cell.length_b   1.000
_cell.length_c   1.000
_cell.angle_alpha   90.00
_cell.angle_beta   90.00
_cell.angle_gamma   90.00
#
_symmetry.space_group_name_H-M   'P 1'
#
loop_
_entity.id
_entity.type
_entity.pdbx_description
1 polymer ?
#
loop_
_entity_poly.entity_id
_entity_poly.type
_entity_poly.pdbx_seq_one_letter_code
_entity_poly.pdbx_strand_id
1 'polypeptide(L)'
;AAIGNQAYTVNDLLIDLKQAVFTELTLKKPIDLYRRNLQKAYVERLGGLINPPAATGAVFIFFGNAAPVIDTKKTDILSYLKGHTRELKTQVDAAVFAATDKASKYHLQDLSDRLKKILDPK
;
A
#
# COMPACT_ATOMS: atom_id res chain seq x y z
N ALA A 1 26.14 13.91 -7.64
CA ALA A 1 25.64 12.52 -7.50
C ALA A 1 25.07 12.09 -8.84
N ALA A 2 25.63 11.05 -9.45
CA ALA A 2 25.08 10.37 -10.63
C ALA A 2 24.07 9.37 -10.08
N ILE A 3 22.76 9.62 -10.13
CA ILE A 3 21.88 9.69 -11.29
C ILE A 3 20.90 10.85 -11.00
N GLY A 4 20.78 11.83 -11.89
CA GLY A 4 19.90 13.01 -11.70
C GLY A 4 18.41 12.67 -11.72
N ASN A 5 17.57 13.60 -12.18
CA ASN A 5 16.09 13.54 -12.27
C ASN A 5 15.49 12.41 -13.16
N GLN A 6 16.27 11.34 -13.40
CA GLN A 6 16.00 10.15 -14.20
C GLN A 6 16.12 8.85 -13.36
N ALA A 7 16.46 8.96 -12.07
CA ALA A 7 16.51 7.80 -11.19
C ALA A 7 15.10 7.30 -10.88
N TYR A 8 14.88 5.99 -10.93
CA TYR A 8 13.62 5.38 -10.49
C TYR A 8 13.48 5.54 -8.97
N THR A 9 12.49 6.32 -8.55
CA THR A 9 12.31 6.70 -7.15
C THR A 9 11.41 5.72 -6.41
N VAL A 10 11.41 5.80 -5.08
CA VAL A 10 10.45 5.07 -4.24
C VAL A 10 9.01 5.47 -4.58
N ASN A 11 8.78 6.74 -4.94
CA ASN A 11 7.45 7.20 -5.31
C ASN A 11 6.98 6.55 -6.62
N ASP A 12 7.87 6.46 -7.62
CA ASP A 12 7.56 5.79 -8.90
C ASP A 12 7.20 4.31 -8.65
N LEU A 13 7.99 3.60 -7.83
CA LEU A 13 7.70 2.23 -7.41
C LEU A 13 6.32 2.08 -6.76
N LEU A 14 5.99 2.97 -5.82
CA LEU A 14 4.71 2.90 -5.11
C LEU A 14 3.53 3.16 -6.06
N ILE A 15 3.66 4.12 -6.98
CA ILE A 15 2.65 4.43 -7.99
C ILE A 15 2.44 3.24 -8.93
N ASP A 16 3.51 2.70 -9.52
CA ASP A 16 3.43 1.60 -10.48
C ASP A 16 2.82 0.36 -9.86
N LEU A 17 3.27 -0.02 -8.65
CA LEU A 17 2.73 -1.17 -7.94
C LEU A 17 1.25 -0.99 -7.61
N LYS A 18 0.83 0.20 -7.15
CA LYS A 18 -0.58 0.49 -6.90
C LYS A 18 -1.40 0.34 -8.18
N GLN A 19 -0.93 0.89 -9.29
CA GLN A 19 -1.64 0.78 -10.58
C GLN A 19 -1.78 -0.67 -11.05
N ALA A 20 -0.74 -1.50 -10.86
CA ALA A 20 -0.78 -2.92 -11.23
C ALA A 20 -1.68 -3.77 -10.30
N VAL A 21 -1.66 -3.50 -8.98
CA VAL A 21 -2.41 -4.27 -7.98
C VAL A 21 -3.89 -3.87 -7.91
N PHE A 22 -4.24 -2.63 -8.25
CA PHE A 22 -5.58 -2.07 -8.10
C PHE A 22 -6.24 -1.68 -9.44
N THR A 23 -5.90 -2.39 -10.53
CA THR A 23 -6.47 -2.12 -11.87
C THR A 23 -8.00 -2.10 -11.89
N GLU A 24 -8.65 -2.89 -11.03
CA GLU A 24 -10.11 -2.96 -10.92
C GLU A 24 -10.74 -1.63 -10.49
N LEU A 25 -10.04 -0.82 -9.68
CA LEU A 25 -10.55 0.47 -9.23
C LEU A 25 -10.67 1.44 -10.40
N THR A 26 -9.66 1.46 -11.27
CA THR A 26 -9.64 2.29 -12.49
C THR A 26 -10.62 1.76 -13.53
N LEU A 27 -10.64 0.45 -13.75
CA LEU A 27 -11.49 -0.19 -14.75
C LEU A 27 -12.96 -0.31 -14.32
N LYS A 28 -13.27 -0.05 -13.04
CA LYS A 28 -14.61 -0.17 -12.44
C LYS A 28 -15.23 -1.55 -12.69
N LYS A 29 -14.45 -2.60 -12.50
CA LYS A 29 -14.88 -3.99 -12.68
C LYS A 29 -14.99 -4.72 -11.34
N PRO A 30 -15.83 -5.76 -11.24
CA PRO A 30 -15.84 -6.65 -10.09
C PRO A 30 -14.44 -7.20 -9.78
N ILE A 31 -14.14 -7.36 -8.49
CA ILE A 31 -12.84 -7.83 -8.00
C ILE A 31 -12.96 -9.32 -7.66
N ASP A 32 -12.34 -10.17 -8.47
CA ASP A 32 -12.35 -11.61 -8.25
C ASP A 32 -11.55 -12.03 -7.00
N LEU A 33 -11.64 -13.30 -6.60
CA LEU A 33 -10.98 -13.83 -5.41
C LEU A 33 -9.45 -13.64 -5.43
N TYR A 34 -8.79 -13.89 -6.55
CA TYR A 34 -7.33 -13.81 -6.65
C TYR A 34 -6.85 -12.37 -6.57
N ARG A 35 -7.55 -11.45 -7.25
CA ARG A 35 -7.28 -10.01 -7.19
C ARG A 35 -7.49 -9.45 -5.78
N ARG A 36 -8.54 -9.90 -5.08
CA ARG A 36 -8.76 -9.52 -3.67
C ARG A 36 -7.62 -9.99 -2.76
N ASN A 37 -7.12 -11.21 -2.95
CA ASN A 37 -5.99 -11.73 -2.17
C ASN A 37 -4.71 -10.92 -2.42
N LEU A 38 -4.45 -10.56 -3.68
CA LEU A 38 -3.29 -9.73 -4.04
C LEU A 38 -3.38 -8.34 -3.39
N GLN A 39 -4.53 -7.69 -3.47
CA GLN A 39 -4.75 -6.37 -2.86
C GLN A 39 -4.59 -6.41 -1.33
N LYS A 40 -5.07 -7.48 -0.67
CA LYS A 40 -4.87 -7.68 0.78
C LYS A 40 -3.40 -7.82 1.14
N ALA A 41 -2.65 -8.64 0.41
CA ALA A 41 -1.22 -8.83 0.63
C ALA A 41 -0.44 -7.51 0.48
N TYR A 42 -0.81 -6.68 -0.51
CA TYR A 42 -0.23 -5.35 -0.67
C TYR A 42 -0.49 -4.42 0.52
N VAL A 43 -1.74 -4.35 1.00
CA VAL A 43 -2.11 -3.54 2.17
C VAL A 43 -1.43 -4.04 3.45
N GLU A 44 -1.33 -5.35 3.63
CA GLU A 44 -0.59 -5.96 4.74
C GLU A 44 0.89 -5.59 4.70
N ARG A 45 1.50 -5.61 3.51
CA ARG A 45 2.90 -5.20 3.32
C ARG A 45 3.11 -3.73 3.70
N LEU A 46 2.24 -2.83 3.25
CA LEU A 46 2.27 -1.41 3.66
C LEU A 46 2.19 -1.28 5.19
N GLY A 47 1.30 -2.05 5.83
CA GLY A 47 1.17 -2.07 7.27
C GLY A 47 2.45 -2.46 8.00
N GLY A 48 3.12 -3.53 7.56
CA GLY A 48 4.37 -3.98 8.16
C GLY A 48 5.56 -3.02 7.92
N LEU A 49 5.51 -2.21 6.87
CA LEU A 49 6.51 -1.16 6.61
C LEU A 49 6.28 0.08 7.48
N ILE A 50 5.03 0.47 7.70
CA ILE A 50 4.66 1.68 8.44
C ILE A 50 4.67 1.45 9.96
N ASN A 51 4.17 0.29 10.39
CA ASN A 51 4.05 -0.12 11.79
C ASN A 51 4.76 -1.47 11.98
N PRO A 52 6.09 -1.50 11.97
CA PRO A 52 6.85 -2.74 12.18
C PRO A 52 6.54 -3.34 13.57
N PRO A 53 6.44 -4.67 13.70
CA PRO A 53 6.23 -5.31 15.00
C PRO A 53 7.39 -5.00 15.97
N ALA A 54 7.07 -4.91 17.27
CA ALA A 54 7.97 -4.42 18.33
C ALA A 54 9.26 -5.24 18.56
N ALA A 55 9.43 -6.38 17.89
CA ALA A 55 10.54 -7.31 18.12
C ALA A 55 11.78 -7.09 17.23
N THR A 56 11.79 -6.13 16.32
CA THR A 56 13.00 -5.82 15.54
C THR A 56 13.10 -4.32 15.36
N GLY A 57 14.09 -3.68 16.01
CA GLY A 57 14.53 -2.29 15.74
C GLY A 57 15.14 -2.11 14.34
N ALA A 58 14.66 -2.92 13.39
CA ALA A 58 15.08 -3.02 12.02
C ALA A 58 13.83 -3.23 11.15
N VAL A 59 13.46 -2.22 10.38
CA VAL A 59 12.44 -2.35 9.33
C VAL A 59 13.10 -2.97 8.12
N PHE A 60 12.75 -4.22 7.82
CA PHE A 60 13.20 -4.86 6.60
C PHE A 60 12.21 -4.57 5.46
N ILE A 61 12.60 -3.70 4.53
CA ILE A 61 11.85 -3.44 3.29
C ILE A 61 12.11 -4.55 2.25
N PHE A 62 11.68 -5.78 2.52
CA PHE A 62 11.56 -6.84 1.51
C PHE A 62 10.56 -6.46 0.39
N PHE A 63 11.08 -6.21 -0.81
CA PHE A 63 10.43 -6.42 -2.12
C PHE A 63 11.31 -7.40 -2.92
N GLY A 64 11.72 -8.52 -2.31
CA GLY A 64 12.83 -9.38 -2.73
C GLY A 64 13.80 -9.68 -1.56
N ASN A 65 14.93 -10.37 -1.80
CA ASN A 65 15.90 -10.78 -0.76
C ASN A 65 16.39 -9.63 0.16
N ALA A 66 16.77 -10.00 1.41
CA ALA A 66 17.17 -9.19 2.57
C ALA A 66 17.53 -7.71 2.30
N ALA A 67 16.61 -6.81 2.68
CA ALA A 67 16.83 -5.37 2.64
C ALA A 67 17.67 -4.88 3.84
N PRO A 68 18.52 -3.85 3.66
CA PRO A 68 19.26 -3.25 4.76
C PRO A 68 18.32 -2.65 5.81
N VAL A 69 18.79 -2.63 7.06
CA VAL A 69 18.09 -2.01 8.17
C VAL A 69 18.10 -0.49 7.99
N ILE A 70 16.98 0.10 7.59
CA ILE A 70 16.85 1.55 7.43
C ILE A 70 16.29 2.16 8.73
N ASP A 71 16.99 3.16 9.28
CA ASP A 71 16.44 4.00 10.35
C ASP A 71 15.34 4.90 9.77
N THR A 72 14.10 4.46 9.96
CA THR A 72 12.92 5.15 9.46
C THR A 72 12.69 6.53 10.08
N LYS A 73 13.38 6.87 11.19
CA LYS A 73 13.33 8.21 11.80
C LYS A 73 14.25 9.22 11.12
N LYS A 74 15.19 8.74 10.30
CA LYS A 74 16.20 9.56 9.61
C LYS A 74 16.00 9.60 8.10
N THR A 75 14.88 9.08 7.59
CA THR A 75 14.59 8.99 6.16
C THR A 75 13.14 9.40 5.87
N ASP A 76 12.91 10.02 4.71
CA ASP A 76 11.57 10.45 4.28
C ASP A 76 10.66 9.29 3.84
N ILE A 77 11.17 8.06 3.85
CA ILE A 77 10.47 6.86 3.37
C ILE A 77 9.12 6.68 4.09
N LEU A 78 9.06 6.93 5.41
CA LEU A 78 7.79 6.85 6.14
C LEU A 78 6.77 7.90 5.68
N SER A 79 7.21 9.10 5.34
CA SER A 79 6.34 10.17 4.85
C SER A 79 5.74 9.78 3.50
N TYR A 80 6.55 9.24 2.59
CA TYR A 80 6.09 8.71 1.30
C TYR A 80 5.12 7.53 1.48
N LEU A 81 5.45 6.55 2.34
CA LEU A 81 4.57 5.41 2.60
C LEU A 81 3.22 5.84 3.18
N LYS A 82 3.21 6.75 4.16
CA LYS A 82 1.96 7.27 4.74
C LYS A 82 1.18 8.11 3.74
N GLY A 83 1.84 8.93 2.93
CA GLY A 83 1.22 9.70 1.84
C GLY A 83 0.53 8.80 0.83
N HIS A 84 1.26 7.81 0.31
CA HIS A 84 0.74 6.77 -0.59
C HIS A 84 -0.43 5.99 0.00
N THR A 85 -0.32 5.58 1.26
CA THR A 85 -1.39 4.85 1.96
C THR A 85 -2.66 5.70 2.10
N ARG A 86 -2.54 7.02 2.33
CA ARG A 86 -3.70 7.94 2.34
C ARG A 86 -4.34 8.03 0.96
N GLU A 87 -3.54 8.18 -0.09
CA GLU A 87 -4.05 8.24 -1.47
C GLU A 87 -4.79 6.95 -1.84
N LEU A 88 -4.19 5.79 -1.56
CA LEU A 88 -4.82 4.48 -1.79
C LEU A 88 -6.14 4.37 -1.01
N LYS A 89 -6.18 4.81 0.25
CA LYS A 89 -7.41 4.79 1.05
C LYS A 89 -8.52 5.62 0.38
N THR A 90 -8.21 6.82 -0.09
CA THR A 90 -9.18 7.67 -0.82
C THR A 90 -9.71 6.97 -2.08
N GLN A 91 -8.84 6.31 -2.84
CA GLN A 91 -9.26 5.55 -4.03
C GLN A 91 -10.15 4.35 -3.68
N VAL A 92 -9.80 3.61 -2.62
CA VAL A 92 -10.60 2.48 -2.11
C VAL A 92 -11.96 2.97 -1.62
N ASP A 93 -12.02 4.05 -0.84
CA ASP A 93 -13.28 4.63 -0.35
C ASP A 93 -14.20 5.03 -1.52
N ALA A 94 -13.65 5.69 -2.55
CA ALA A 94 -14.41 6.05 -3.74
C ALA A 94 -14.94 4.80 -4.47
N ALA A 95 -14.13 3.74 -4.57
CA ALA A 95 -14.51 2.49 -5.21
C ALA A 95 -15.59 1.71 -4.43
N VAL A 96 -15.68 1.84 -3.11
CA VAL A 96 -16.78 1.24 -2.31
C VAL A 96 -18.14 1.71 -2.79
N PHE A 97 -18.27 3.00 -3.16
CA PHE A 97 -19.51 3.57 -3.67
C PHE A 97 -19.80 3.16 -5.12
N ALA A 98 -18.77 2.86 -5.90
CA ALA A 98 -18.89 2.46 -7.30
C ALA A 98 -19.08 0.94 -7.50
N ALA A 99 -18.79 0.12 -6.48
CA ALA A 99 -18.87 -1.33 -6.57
C ALA A 99 -20.32 -1.81 -6.74
N THR A 100 -20.57 -2.58 -7.81
CA THR A 100 -21.91 -3.08 -8.16
C THR A 100 -22.24 -4.43 -7.53
N ASP A 101 -21.24 -5.22 -7.17
CA ASP A 101 -21.41 -6.52 -6.51
C ASP A 101 -21.02 -6.49 -5.03
N LYS A 102 -21.67 -7.32 -4.22
CA LYS A 102 -21.47 -7.36 -2.76
C LYS A 102 -20.06 -7.81 -2.38
N ALA A 103 -19.48 -8.72 -3.16
CA ALA A 103 -18.20 -9.33 -2.82
C ALA A 103 -17.04 -8.33 -2.95
N SER A 104 -17.07 -7.49 -3.99
CA SER A 104 -16.15 -6.35 -4.17
C SER A 104 -16.41 -5.27 -3.12
N LYS A 105 -17.67 -4.93 -2.86
CA LYS A 105 -18.03 -3.89 -1.89
C LYS A 105 -17.52 -4.22 -0.49
N TYR A 106 -17.78 -5.43 0.00
CA TYR A 106 -17.32 -5.87 1.34
C TYR A 106 -15.79 -5.95 1.43
N HIS A 107 -15.13 -6.41 0.36
CA HIS A 107 -13.68 -6.44 0.31
C HIS A 107 -13.07 -5.03 0.37
N LEU A 108 -13.61 -4.07 -0.38
CA LEU A 108 -13.11 -2.69 -0.37
C LEU A 108 -13.36 -2.00 0.98
N GLN A 109 -14.46 -2.30 1.66
CA GLN A 109 -14.71 -1.84 3.02
C GLN A 109 -13.67 -2.39 4.01
N ASP A 110 -13.38 -3.70 3.97
CA ASP A 110 -12.30 -4.32 4.78
C ASP A 110 -10.94 -3.68 4.49
N LEU A 111 -10.61 -3.41 3.21
CA LEU A 111 -9.37 -2.73 2.87
C LEU A 111 -9.32 -1.29 3.41
N SER A 112 -10.41 -0.53 3.31
CA SER A 112 -10.47 0.83 3.85
C SER A 112 -10.23 0.86 5.37
N ASP A 113 -10.83 -0.07 6.10
CA ASP A 113 -10.64 -0.20 7.55
C ASP A 113 -9.20 -0.55 7.91
N ARG A 114 -8.59 -1.49 7.18
CA ARG A 114 -7.17 -1.84 7.36
C ARG A 114 -6.25 -0.65 7.10
N LEU A 115 -6.47 0.06 5.99
CA LEU A 115 -5.69 1.25 5.64
C LEU A 115 -5.82 2.35 6.71
N LYS A 116 -7.03 2.56 7.23
CA LYS A 116 -7.26 3.47 8.36
C LYS A 116 -6.47 3.05 9.59
N LYS A 117 -6.52 1.78 9.98
CA LYS A 117 -5.78 1.24 11.13
C LYS A 117 -4.26 1.36 10.96
N ILE A 118 -3.75 1.20 9.74
CA ILE A 118 -2.31 1.40 9.44
C ILE A 118 -1.91 2.87 9.64
N LEU A 119 -2.76 3.81 9.22
CA LEU A 119 -2.48 5.24 9.32
C LEU A 119 -2.62 5.80 10.75
N ASP A 120 -3.52 5.21 11.53
CA ASP A 120 -3.87 5.64 12.89
C ASP A 120 -3.97 4.40 13.82
N PRO A 121 -2.83 3.81 14.21
CA PRO A 121 -2.80 2.70 15.15
C PRO A 121 -3.12 3.22 16.56
N LYS A 122 -4.18 2.69 17.15
CA LYS A 122 -4.50 2.91 18.56
C LYS A 122 -3.61 2.08 19.48
#